data_AF-A0A227J5F4-F1
#
_entry.id   AF-A0A227J5F4-F1
#
_cell.length_a   1.000
_cell.length_b   1.000
_cell.length_c   1.000
_cell.angle_alpha   90.00
_cell.angle_beta   90.00
_cell.angle_gamma   90.00
#
_symmetry.space_group_name_H-M   'P 1'
#
loop_
_entity.id
_entity.type
_entity.pdbx_description
1 polymer ?
#
loop_
_entity_poly.entity_id
_entity_poly.type
_entity_poly.pdbx_seq_one_letter_code
_entity_poly.pdbx_strand_id
1 'polypeptide(L)'
;HNQYPTHAQPNLMIGNHDLVRFGDLLQRGNLADVNDAEYWLRHKAAFAFQAAYTGPITLYYGDEIGDQVDGFAAKEDNNTCAIQGLCDDHVARSSAKIEGVTATLDANQADLKAYVTSL
;
A
#
# COMPACT_ATOMS: atom_id res chain seq x y z
N HIS A 1 0.91 -20.56 -11.06
CA HIS A 1 2.26 -21.13 -10.77
C HIS A 1 2.77 -22.17 -11.77
N ASN A 2 1.96 -22.71 -12.70
CA ASN A 2 2.35 -23.86 -13.54
C ASN A 2 3.37 -23.58 -14.65
N GLN A 3 3.72 -22.32 -14.91
CA GLN A 3 4.76 -21.95 -15.89
C GLN A 3 6.15 -21.82 -15.26
N TYR A 4 6.25 -21.78 -13.93
CA TYR A 4 7.53 -21.70 -13.25
C TYR A 4 8.15 -23.09 -13.07
N PRO A 5 9.49 -23.20 -13.00
CA PRO A 5 10.12 -24.45 -12.62
C PRO A 5 9.70 -24.87 -11.20
N THR A 6 9.76 -26.16 -10.90
CA THR A 6 9.25 -26.73 -9.63
C THR A 6 9.96 -26.21 -8.37
N HIS A 7 11.14 -25.62 -8.51
CA HIS A 7 11.88 -25.01 -7.40
C HIS A 7 11.57 -23.52 -7.19
N ALA A 8 10.76 -22.90 -8.04
CA ALA A 8 10.42 -21.49 -7.90
C ALA A 8 9.49 -21.26 -6.72
N GLN A 9 9.83 -20.27 -5.89
CA GLN A 9 9.01 -19.81 -4.77
C GLN A 9 8.80 -18.30 -4.88
N PRO A 10 7.80 -17.84 -5.67
CA PRO A 10 7.58 -16.40 -5.86
C PRO A 10 7.13 -15.77 -4.54
N ASN A 11 7.69 -14.59 -4.23
CA ASN A 11 7.32 -13.77 -3.08
C ASN A 11 6.33 -12.69 -3.52
N LEU A 12 5.13 -12.69 -2.96
CA LEU A 12 4.09 -11.73 -3.30
C LEU A 12 4.18 -10.48 -2.42
N MET A 13 4.29 -9.31 -3.05
CA MET A 13 4.06 -8.01 -2.42
C MET A 13 2.94 -7.24 -3.14
N ILE A 14 2.20 -6.42 -2.40
CA ILE A 14 1.23 -5.46 -2.97
C ILE A 14 1.96 -4.18 -3.42
N GLY A 15 2.92 -3.71 -2.62
CA GLY A 15 3.73 -2.53 -2.89
C GLY A 15 5.19 -2.70 -2.45
N ASN A 16 6.02 -1.73 -2.78
CA ASN A 16 7.38 -1.56 -2.28
C ASN A 16 7.81 -0.08 -2.45
N HIS A 17 9.08 0.22 -2.23
CA HIS A 17 9.62 1.59 -2.31
C HIS A 17 9.77 2.17 -3.72
N ASP A 18 9.53 1.37 -4.77
CA ASP A 18 9.59 1.75 -6.19
C ASP A 18 8.21 1.78 -6.85
N LEU A 19 7.16 1.52 -6.07
CA LEU A 19 5.78 1.50 -6.51
C LEU A 19 5.01 2.61 -5.80
N VAL A 20 3.96 3.12 -6.45
CA VAL A 20 2.98 4.02 -5.83
C VAL A 20 2.20 3.25 -4.76
N ARG A 21 1.84 3.90 -3.64
CA ARG A 21 1.10 3.23 -2.56
C ARG A 21 -0.26 2.75 -3.08
N PHE A 22 -0.76 1.65 -2.50
CA PHE A 22 -2.06 1.11 -2.93
C PHE A 22 -3.19 2.14 -2.75
N GLY A 23 -3.16 2.91 -1.66
CA GLY A 23 -4.08 4.02 -1.41
C GLY A 23 -4.08 5.08 -2.51
N ASP A 24 -2.90 5.59 -2.87
CA ASP A 24 -2.73 6.56 -3.95
C ASP A 24 -3.22 6.01 -5.30
N LEU A 25 -3.05 4.70 -5.56
CA LEU A 25 -3.56 4.05 -6.78
C LEU A 25 -5.09 3.98 -6.82
N LEU A 26 -5.75 3.80 -5.67
CA LEU A 26 -7.21 3.85 -5.58
C LEU A 26 -7.73 5.26 -5.90
N GLN A 27 -7.09 6.29 -5.33
CA GLN A 27 -7.43 7.70 -5.59
C GLN A 27 -7.13 8.08 -7.05
N ARG A 28 -5.97 7.67 -7.59
CA ARG A 28 -5.57 7.89 -9.00
C ARG A 28 -6.58 7.32 -9.99
N GLY A 29 -7.12 6.15 -9.68
CA GLY A 29 -8.15 5.49 -10.49
C GLY A 29 -9.57 6.04 -10.30
N ASN A 30 -9.75 7.04 -9.42
CA ASN A 30 -11.05 7.53 -8.97
C ASN A 30 -11.95 6.38 -8.48
N LEU A 31 -11.37 5.43 -7.73
CA LEU A 31 -12.04 4.22 -7.25
C LEU A 31 -12.52 4.32 -5.79
N ALA A 32 -11.80 5.06 -4.96
CA ALA A 32 -12.13 5.39 -3.56
C ALA A 32 -11.10 6.37 -2.98
N ASP A 33 -11.50 7.12 -1.94
CA ASP A 33 -10.65 7.98 -1.12
C ASP A 33 -10.69 7.54 0.36
N VAL A 34 -9.79 8.04 1.23
CA VAL A 34 -9.65 7.66 2.65
C VAL A 34 -10.93 7.82 3.47
N ASN A 35 -11.84 8.69 3.02
CA ASN A 35 -13.14 8.92 3.65
C ASN A 35 -14.23 7.94 3.21
N ASP A 36 -13.98 7.16 2.16
CA ASP A 36 -14.91 6.16 1.63
C ASP A 36 -14.69 4.81 2.30
N ALA A 37 -15.76 4.11 2.65
CA ALA A 37 -15.66 2.77 3.22
C ALA A 37 -14.99 1.78 2.23
N GLU A 38 -15.21 1.99 0.93
CA GLU A 38 -14.67 1.20 -0.16
C GLU A 38 -13.13 1.23 -0.21
N TYR A 39 -12.49 2.32 0.22
CA TYR A 39 -11.03 2.41 0.30
C TYR A 39 -10.46 1.34 1.23
N TRP A 40 -11.05 1.26 2.43
CA TRP A 40 -10.65 0.32 3.48
C TRP A 40 -11.01 -1.12 3.11
N LEU A 41 -12.20 -1.34 2.54
CA LEU A 41 -12.62 -2.67 2.08
C LEU A 41 -11.70 -3.21 0.97
N ARG A 42 -11.21 -2.36 0.06
CA ARG A 42 -10.26 -2.75 -0.99
C ARG A 42 -8.89 -3.11 -0.41
N HIS A 43 -8.40 -2.38 0.60
CA HIS A 43 -7.18 -2.77 1.32
C HIS A 43 -7.35 -4.13 1.99
N LYS A 44 -8.45 -4.34 2.74
CA LYS A 44 -8.76 -5.61 3.39
C LYS A 44 -8.83 -6.77 2.38
N ALA A 45 -9.43 -6.54 1.21
CA ALA A 45 -9.51 -7.55 0.16
C ALA A 45 -8.13 -7.88 -0.45
N ALA A 46 -7.29 -6.87 -0.70
CA ALA A 46 -5.94 -7.07 -1.21
C ALA A 46 -5.08 -7.89 -0.22
N PHE A 47 -5.16 -7.58 1.07
CA PHE A 47 -4.46 -8.35 2.10
C PHE A 47 -5.04 -9.74 2.32
N ALA A 48 -6.36 -9.93 2.23
CA ALA A 48 -6.96 -11.26 2.28
C ALA A 48 -6.41 -12.16 1.15
N PHE A 49 -6.26 -11.59 -0.05
CA PHE A 49 -5.65 -12.30 -1.17
C PHE A 49 -4.18 -12.63 -0.91
N GLN A 50 -3.40 -11.68 -0.40
CA GLN A 50 -2.00 -11.90 -0.07
C GLN A 50 -1.82 -12.95 1.04
N ALA A 51 -2.65 -12.93 2.09
CA ALA A 51 -2.60 -13.90 3.18
C ALA A 51 -2.98 -15.32 2.73
N ALA A 52 -3.89 -15.44 1.75
CA ALA A 52 -4.26 -16.74 1.17
C ALA A 52 -3.24 -17.26 0.13
N TYR A 53 -2.22 -16.48 -0.23
CA TYR A 53 -1.21 -16.88 -1.20
C TYR A 53 -0.26 -17.93 -0.62
N THR A 54 -0.17 -19.09 -1.28
CA THR A 54 0.81 -20.12 -0.91
C THR A 54 2.22 -19.70 -1.31
N GLY A 55 3.01 -19.26 -0.34
CA GLY A 55 4.41 -18.92 -0.50
C GLY A 55 4.83 -17.78 0.42
N PRO A 56 6.07 -17.29 0.29
CA PRO A 56 6.49 -16.10 1.02
C PRO A 56 5.70 -14.88 0.55
N ILE A 57 5.47 -13.95 1.49
CA ILE A 57 4.82 -12.66 1.23
C ILE A 57 5.64 -11.54 1.88
N THR A 58 5.52 -10.33 1.34
CA THR A 58 6.16 -9.12 1.87
C THR A 58 5.14 -7.99 1.96
N LEU A 59 5.09 -7.31 3.10
CA LEU A 59 4.27 -6.12 3.33
C LEU A 59 5.17 -4.88 3.37
N TYR A 60 4.80 -3.82 2.65
CA TYR A 60 5.52 -2.56 2.68
C TYR A 60 4.95 -1.63 3.76
N TYR A 61 5.81 -0.91 4.47
CA TYR A 61 5.38 -0.15 5.64
C TYR A 61 4.33 0.91 5.28
N GLY A 62 3.32 1.04 6.12
CA GLY A 62 2.19 1.93 5.91
C GLY A 62 1.04 1.25 5.16
N ASP A 63 1.27 0.17 4.39
CA ASP A 63 0.17 -0.53 3.73
C ASP A 63 -0.81 -1.09 4.78
N GLU A 64 -0.32 -1.53 5.94
CA GLU A 64 -1.12 -2.10 7.03
C GLU A 64 -2.07 -1.11 7.72
N ILE A 65 -1.86 0.20 7.50
CA ILE A 65 -2.75 1.27 7.95
C ILE A 65 -3.41 1.99 6.77
N GLY A 66 -3.26 1.48 5.55
CA GLY A 66 -3.83 2.09 4.34
C GLY A 66 -3.23 3.45 4.03
N ASP A 67 -1.92 3.59 4.18
CA ASP A 67 -1.22 4.86 3.96
C ASP A 67 -1.30 5.35 2.51
N GLN A 68 -1.32 6.67 2.36
CA GLN A 68 -1.31 7.42 1.11
C GLN A 68 -0.51 8.72 1.31
N VAL A 69 -0.08 9.34 0.21
CA VAL A 69 0.67 10.60 0.25
C VAL A 69 -0.30 11.77 0.08
N ASP A 70 -0.50 12.55 1.16
CA ASP A 70 -1.48 13.65 1.17
C ASP A 70 -1.26 14.62 -0.01
N GLY A 71 -2.32 14.83 -0.79
CA GLY A 71 -2.29 15.74 -1.95
C GLY A 71 -1.63 15.16 -3.20
N PHE A 72 -1.31 13.87 -3.22
CA PHE A 72 -0.78 13.15 -4.38
C PHE A 72 -1.74 12.06 -4.82
N ALA A 73 -2.09 12.04 -6.10
CA ALA A 73 -2.87 10.94 -6.69
C ALA A 73 -2.57 10.82 -8.19
N ALA A 74 -2.65 11.94 -8.92
CA ALA A 74 -2.25 11.98 -10.31
C ALA A 74 -0.74 11.74 -10.44
N LYS A 75 -0.33 11.12 -11.56
CA LYS A 75 1.09 10.97 -11.86
C LYS A 75 1.69 12.35 -12.15
N GLU A 76 2.78 12.68 -11.46
CA GLU A 76 3.49 13.94 -11.66
C GLU A 76 4.33 13.96 -12.94
N ASP A 77 4.66 15.18 -13.39
CA ASP A 77 5.48 15.39 -14.58
C ASP A 77 6.93 14.88 -14.37
N ASN A 78 7.43 14.09 -15.32
CA ASN A 78 8.74 13.46 -15.24
C ASN A 78 9.92 14.45 -15.11
N ASN A 79 9.75 15.73 -15.49
CA ASN A 79 10.81 16.74 -15.38
C ASN A 79 10.88 17.40 -13.99
N THR A 80 9.81 17.28 -13.19
CA THR A 80 9.70 17.96 -11.88
C THR A 80 9.55 17.01 -10.70
N CYS A 81 9.03 15.80 -10.96
CA CYS A 81 8.68 14.84 -9.92
C CYS A 81 9.86 14.51 -8.98
N ALA A 82 11.09 14.46 -9.49
CA ALA A 82 12.25 14.02 -8.69
C ALA A 82 12.65 15.06 -7.63
N ILE A 83 12.56 16.35 -7.98
CA ILE A 83 12.86 17.44 -7.05
C ILE A 83 11.74 17.58 -6.01
N GLN A 84 10.51 17.22 -6.38
CA GLN A 84 9.36 17.25 -5.49
C GLN A 84 9.21 15.98 -4.64
N GLY A 85 9.94 14.90 -4.96
CA GLY A 85 9.81 13.61 -4.29
C GLY A 85 8.53 12.85 -4.64
N LEU A 86 7.94 13.14 -5.81
CA LEU A 86 6.63 12.64 -6.23
C LEU A 86 6.68 11.76 -7.49
N CYS A 87 7.87 11.30 -7.92
CA CYS A 87 7.92 10.34 -9.03
C CYS A 87 7.37 8.98 -8.56
N ASP A 88 6.66 8.29 -9.46
CA ASP A 88 6.09 6.96 -9.16
C ASP A 88 7.13 5.94 -8.65
N ASP A 89 8.42 6.07 -9.02
CA ASP A 89 9.51 5.18 -8.59
C ASP A 89 10.05 5.47 -7.18
N HIS A 90 9.55 6.50 -6.49
CA HIS A 90 9.99 6.80 -5.12
C HIS A 90 8.98 7.55 -4.25
N VAL A 91 7.80 7.90 -4.75
CA VAL A 91 6.77 8.64 -3.99
C VAL A 91 6.29 7.90 -2.74
N ALA A 92 6.29 6.56 -2.75
CA ALA A 92 5.90 5.76 -1.60
C ALA A 92 6.92 5.79 -0.44
N ARG A 93 8.10 6.40 -0.63
CA ARG A 93 9.13 6.56 0.41
C ARG A 93 8.78 7.69 1.39
N SER A 94 7.50 7.80 1.76
CA SER A 94 6.97 8.77 2.72
C SER A 94 7.43 8.46 4.16
N SER A 95 7.42 9.46 5.04
CA SER A 95 7.77 9.24 6.45
C SER A 95 6.84 8.22 7.11
N ALA A 96 7.42 7.19 7.76
CA ALA A 96 6.64 6.11 8.36
C ALA A 96 5.73 6.61 9.49
N LYS A 97 4.47 6.18 9.47
CA LYS A 97 3.44 6.44 10.49
C LYS A 97 3.34 5.24 11.43
N ILE A 98 4.18 5.20 12.46
CA ILE A 98 4.26 4.12 13.45
C ILE A 98 3.47 4.52 14.69
N GLU A 99 2.43 3.75 15.00
CA GLU A 99 1.56 3.97 16.17
C GLU A 99 2.38 4.08 17.47
N GLY A 100 2.18 5.17 18.21
CA GLY A 100 2.84 5.42 19.49
C GLY A 100 4.30 5.87 19.39
N VAL A 101 4.85 6.00 18.19
CA VAL A 101 6.23 6.48 17.95
C VAL A 101 6.23 7.76 17.12
N THR A 102 5.65 7.71 15.91
CA THR A 102 5.63 8.85 14.97
C THR A 102 4.21 9.28 14.60
N ALA A 103 3.19 8.48 14.91
CA ALA A 103 1.79 8.78 14.62
C ALA A 103 0.84 8.27 15.70
N THR A 104 -0.34 8.89 15.77
CA THR A 104 -1.54 8.32 16.40
C THR A 104 -2.48 7.91 15.28
N LEU A 105 -2.92 6.65 15.27
CA LEU A 105 -3.80 6.15 14.22
C LEU A 105 -5.24 6.61 14.46
N ASP A 106 -5.96 6.94 13.39
CA ASP A 106 -7.41 7.09 13.46
C ASP A 106 -8.12 5.72 13.55
N ALA A 107 -9.46 5.75 13.67
CA ALA A 107 -10.25 4.53 13.82
C ALA A 107 -10.15 3.57 12.62
N ASN A 108 -10.09 4.09 11.39
CA ASN A 108 -10.01 3.27 10.19
C ASN A 108 -8.61 2.67 10.00
N GLN A 109 -7.57 3.46 10.26
CA GLN A 109 -6.18 3.01 10.26
C GLN A 109 -5.94 1.91 11.31
N ALA A 110 -6.45 2.11 12.53
CA ALA A 110 -6.37 1.12 13.60
C ALA A 110 -7.16 -0.15 13.28
N ASP A 111 -8.35 -0.03 12.68
CA ASP A 111 -9.17 -1.15 12.22
C ASP A 111 -8.47 -1.97 11.13
N LEU A 112 -7.88 -1.33 10.11
CA LEU A 112 -7.14 -2.02 9.07
C LEU A 112 -5.91 -2.73 9.64
N LYS A 113 -5.16 -2.08 10.54
CA LYS A 113 -4.01 -2.71 11.21
C LYS A 113 -4.43 -3.93 12.03
N ALA A 114 -5.52 -3.83 12.78
CA ALA A 114 -6.08 -4.93 13.54
C ALA A 114 -6.50 -6.08 12.63
N TYR A 115 -7.12 -5.79 11.48
CA TYR A 115 -7.48 -6.79 10.48
C TYR A 115 -6.24 -7.49 9.91
N VAL A 116 -5.23 -6.74 9.47
CA VAL A 116 -3.97 -7.32 8.95
C VAL A 116 -3.28 -8.20 10.01
N THR A 117 -3.34 -7.81 11.28
CA THR A 117 -2.80 -8.61 12.39
C THR A 117 -3.55 -9.93 12.59
N SER A 118 -4.82 -10.01 12.17
CA SER A 118 -5.66 -11.19 12.33
C SER A 118 -5.59 -12.21 11.19
N LEU A 119 -4.98 -11.83 10.06
CA LEU A 119 -4.79 -12.69 8.87
C LEU A 119 -3.66 -13.69 9.09
#